data_AF-O51903-F1
#
_entry.id   AF-O51903-F1
#
_cell.length_a   1.000
_cell.length_b   1.000
_cell.length_c   1.000
_cell.angle_alpha   90.00
_cell.angle_beta   90.00
_cell.angle_gamma   90.00
#
_symmetry.space_group_name_H-M   'P 1'
#
loop_
_entity.id
_entity.type
_entity.pdbx_description
1 polymer ?
#
loop_
_entity_poly.entity_id
_entity_poly.type
_entity_poly.pdbx_seq_one_letter_code
_entity_poly.pdbx_strand_id
1 'polypeptide(L)'
;GVCTNVHALASVRCVDDAVGVSIPENATIFRNLVLAQQFLHDHIVHFYHLHALDWVDVVSGLSADPKKAAQLANEISPNRKTTAAQLKAVQDKLKAFVESGQLGIFTNTYFLGGPD
;
A
#
# COMPACT_ATOMS: atom_id res chain seq x y z
N GLY A 1 1.17 -1.97 -16.67
CA GLY A 1 1.62 -2.97 -15.69
C GLY A 1 1.00 -2.72 -14.33
N VAL A 2 1.31 -1.58 -13.70
CA VAL A 2 0.72 -1.17 -12.42
C VAL A 2 -0.76 -0.84 -12.58
N CYS A 3 -1.09 0.13 -13.43
CA CYS A 3 -2.46 0.47 -13.85
C CYS A 3 -3.05 -0.53 -14.88
N THR A 4 -3.03 -1.82 -14.56
CA THR A 4 -3.08 -2.91 -15.55
C THR A 4 -4.34 -2.93 -16.43
N ASN A 5 -5.52 -2.69 -15.85
CA ASN A 5 -6.79 -2.90 -16.55
C ASN A 5 -7.35 -1.65 -17.27
N VAL A 6 -6.87 -0.45 -16.92
CA VAL A 6 -7.51 0.79 -17.38
C VAL A 6 -7.38 0.99 -18.90
N HIS A 7 -6.26 0.57 -19.48
CA HIS A 7 -6.03 0.65 -20.93
C HIS A 7 -6.93 -0.33 -21.70
N ALA A 8 -7.11 -1.55 -21.19
CA ALA A 8 -8.02 -2.52 -21.80
C ALA A 8 -9.47 -2.01 -21.77
N LEU A 9 -9.91 -1.46 -20.63
CA LEU A 9 -11.25 -0.89 -20.50
C LEU A 9 -11.47 0.31 -21.43
N ALA A 10 -10.49 1.21 -21.53
CA ALA A 10 -10.54 2.32 -22.47
C ALA A 10 -10.63 1.82 -23.92
N SER A 11 -9.79 0.84 -24.28
CA SER A 11 -9.77 0.26 -25.63
C SER A 11 -11.11 -0.34 -26.03
N VAL A 12 -11.73 -1.18 -25.18
CA VAL A 12 -13.02 -1.82 -25.53
C VAL A 12 -14.14 -0.79 -25.62
N ARG A 13 -14.13 0.27 -24.81
CA ARG A 13 -15.10 1.37 -24.93
C ARG A 13 -14.96 2.11 -26.26
N CYS A 14 -13.74 2.41 -26.69
CA CYS A 14 -13.50 3.04 -27.99
C CYS A 14 -13.98 2.18 -29.16
N VAL A 15 -13.75 0.86 -29.10
CA VAL A 15 -14.22 -0.06 -30.15
C VAL A 15 -15.74 -0.16 -30.14
N ASP A 16 -16.37 -0.38 -28.97
CA ASP A 16 -17.83 -0.47 -28.84
C ASP A 16 -18.51 0.79 -29.41
N ASP A 17 -17.97 1.98 -29.12
CA ASP A 17 -18.46 3.25 -29.65
C ASP A 17 -18.33 3.33 -31.18
N ALA A 18 -17.16 2.99 -31.72
CA ALA A 18 -16.89 3.04 -33.16
C ALA A 18 -17.79 2.11 -34.00
N VAL A 19 -18.21 0.96 -33.44
CA VAL A 19 -19.08 0.00 -34.12
C VAL A 19 -20.54 0.08 -33.70
N GLY A 20 -20.90 1.00 -32.78
CA GLY A 20 -22.27 1.21 -32.31
C GLY A 20 -22.82 0.06 -31.46
N VAL A 21 -21.97 -0.65 -30.71
CA VAL A 21 -22.38 -1.75 -29.83
C VAL A 21 -22.98 -1.18 -28.54
N SER A 22 -24.18 -1.68 -28.19
CA SER A 22 -24.76 -1.49 -26.85
C SER A 22 -24.55 -2.77 -26.04
N ILE A 23 -23.82 -2.68 -24.93
CA ILE A 23 -23.52 -3.81 -24.06
C ILE A 23 -24.64 -4.03 -23.03
N PRO A 24 -24.90 -5.27 -22.60
CA PRO A 24 -25.87 -5.54 -21.53
C PRO A 24 -25.40 -4.94 -20.20
N GLU A 25 -26.34 -4.62 -19.32
CA GLU A 25 -26.09 -4.02 -18.01
C GLU A 25 -25.05 -4.80 -17.19
N ASN A 26 -25.13 -6.12 -17.19
CA ASN A 26 -24.18 -6.98 -16.49
C ASN A 26 -22.73 -6.77 -16.97
N ALA A 27 -22.50 -6.53 -18.26
CA ALA A 27 -21.16 -6.26 -18.78
C ALA A 27 -20.62 -4.91 -18.28
N THR A 28 -21.48 -3.89 -18.17
CA THR A 28 -21.12 -2.60 -17.57
C THR A 28 -20.75 -2.77 -16.10
N ILE A 29 -21.53 -3.53 -15.33
CA ILE A 29 -21.26 -3.82 -13.92
C ILE A 29 -19.90 -4.52 -13.77
N PHE A 30 -19.63 -5.56 -14.56
CA PHE A 30 -18.34 -6.25 -14.51
C PHE A 30 -17.16 -5.33 -14.86
N ARG A 31 -17.29 -4.52 -15.92
CA ARG A 31 -16.26 -3.54 -16.30
C ARG A 31 -15.98 -2.54 -15.17
N ASN A 32 -17.02 -2.08 -14.48
CA ASN A 32 -16.89 -1.18 -13.34
C ASN A 32 -16.24 -1.87 -12.13
N LEU A 33 -16.59 -3.13 -11.84
CA LEU A 33 -15.97 -3.91 -10.75
C LEU A 33 -14.48 -4.14 -10.99
N VAL A 34 -14.08 -4.47 -12.22
CA VAL A 34 -12.66 -4.63 -12.59
C VAL A 34 -11.89 -3.32 -12.43
N LEU A 35 -12.49 -2.19 -12.83
CA LEU A 35 -11.87 -0.87 -12.66
C LEU A 35 -11.77 -0.49 -11.17
N ALA A 36 -12.81 -0.75 -10.37
CA ALA A 36 -12.81 -0.49 -8.93
C ALA A 36 -11.77 -1.33 -8.20
N GLN A 37 -11.64 -2.61 -8.56
CA GLN A 37 -10.59 -3.49 -8.06
C GLN A 37 -9.20 -2.95 -8.38
N GLN A 38 -8.98 -2.50 -9.63
CA GLN A 38 -7.71 -1.87 -10.01
C GLN A 38 -7.46 -0.63 -9.15
N PHE A 39 -8.45 0.25 -9.01
CA PHE A 39 -8.31 1.50 -8.28
C PHE A 39 -7.87 1.27 -6.83
N LEU A 40 -8.56 0.37 -6.11
CA LEU A 40 -8.22 0.03 -4.73
C LEU A 40 -6.82 -0.56 -4.61
N HIS A 41 -6.47 -1.52 -5.47
CA HIS A 41 -5.15 -2.13 -5.45
C HIS A 41 -4.04 -1.10 -5.70
N ASP A 42 -4.19 -0.30 -6.75
CA ASP A 42 -3.18 0.69 -7.16
C ASP A 42 -2.91 1.70 -6.04
N HIS A 43 -3.97 2.25 -5.44
CA HIS A 43 -3.82 3.29 -4.43
C HIS A 43 -3.25 2.75 -3.11
N ILE A 44 -3.62 1.53 -2.69
CA ILE A 44 -3.04 0.91 -1.49
C ILE A 44 -1.56 0.61 -1.71
N VAL A 45 -1.20 0.06 -2.87
CA VAL A 45 0.20 -0.22 -3.20
C VAL A 45 1.01 1.07 -3.30
N HIS A 46 0.51 2.08 -4.01
CA HIS A 46 1.14 3.38 -4.12
C HIS A 46 1.40 4.00 -2.75
N PHE A 47 0.38 4.04 -1.88
CA PHE A 47 0.53 4.62 -0.56
C PHE A 47 1.62 3.93 0.26
N TYR A 48 1.57 2.61 0.43
CA TYR A 48 2.49 1.92 1.35
C TYR A 48 3.85 1.56 0.76
N HIS A 49 3.90 1.12 -0.50
CA HIS A 49 5.12 0.58 -1.08
C HIS A 49 5.92 1.60 -1.87
N LEU A 50 5.28 2.67 -2.38
CA LEU A 50 5.96 3.68 -3.18
C LEU A 50 6.17 4.97 -2.38
N HIS A 51 5.15 5.44 -1.65
CA HIS A 51 5.18 6.79 -1.10
C HIS A 51 5.42 6.86 0.42
N ALA A 52 5.01 5.85 1.19
CA ALA A 52 5.10 5.93 2.66
C ALA A 52 6.52 6.14 3.19
N LEU A 53 7.55 5.63 2.49
CA LEU A 53 8.94 5.73 2.92
C LEU A 53 9.52 7.15 2.81
N ASP A 54 8.82 8.07 2.13
CA ASP A 54 9.16 9.50 2.14
C ASP A 54 8.73 10.18 3.45
N TRP A 55 7.79 9.57 4.19
CA TRP A 55 7.17 10.14 5.39
C TRP A 55 7.45 9.34 6.67
N VAL A 56 7.85 8.08 6.52
CA VAL A 56 8.04 7.13 7.62
C VAL A 56 9.48 6.68 7.67
N ASP A 57 10.22 7.15 8.68
CA ASP A 57 11.50 6.58 9.07
C ASP A 57 11.27 5.19 9.70
N VAL A 58 11.59 4.15 8.93
CA VAL A 58 11.41 2.77 9.35
C VAL A 58 12.27 2.44 10.58
N VAL A 59 13.51 2.94 10.65
CA VAL A 59 14.49 2.58 11.68
C VAL A 59 14.17 3.25 13.01
N SER A 60 13.60 4.46 12.99
CA SER A 60 13.08 5.14 14.19
C SER A 60 12.06 4.28 14.97
N GLY A 61 11.36 3.37 14.28
CA GLY A 61 10.44 2.41 14.89
C GLY A 61 11.08 1.47 15.92
N LEU A 62 12.40 1.28 15.88
CA LEU A 62 13.14 0.51 16.88
C LEU A 62 13.14 1.17 18.27
N SER A 63 12.94 2.49 18.32
CA SER A 63 12.88 3.26 19.57
C SER A 63 11.45 3.48 20.08
N ALA A 64 10.43 3.02 19.35
CA ALA A 64 9.03 3.23 19.73
C ALA A 64 8.60 2.38 20.95
N ASP A 65 7.69 2.91 21.77
CA ASP A 65 7.00 2.16 22.84
C ASP A 65 5.78 1.42 22.25
N PRO A 66 5.77 0.07 22.23
CA PRO A 66 4.68 -0.69 21.63
C PRO A 66 3.31 -0.46 22.28
N LYS A 67 3.25 -0.13 23.57
CA LYS A 67 1.99 0.14 24.26
C LYS A 67 1.39 1.46 23.79
N LYS A 68 2.21 2.52 23.72
CA LYS A 68 1.77 3.83 23.21
C LYS A 68 1.41 3.77 21.73
N ALA A 69 2.19 3.06 20.93
CA ALA A 69 1.89 2.86 19.51
C ALA A 69 0.56 2.11 19.30
N ALA A 70 0.29 1.07 20.10
CA ALA A 70 -0.98 0.35 20.03
C ALA A 70 -2.16 1.21 20.50
N GLN A 71 -1.98 2.03 21.54
CA GLN A 71 -2.99 2.99 21.97
C GLN A 71 -3.33 3.97 20.83
N LEU A 72 -2.32 4.62 20.24
CA LEU A 72 -2.50 5.56 19.14
C LEU A 72 -3.20 4.89 17.93
N ALA A 73 -2.77 3.69 17.54
CA ALA A 73 -3.40 2.95 16.45
C ALA A 73 -4.89 2.65 16.71
N ASN A 74 -5.24 2.33 17.96
CA ASN A 74 -6.61 2.04 18.37
C ASN A 74 -7.49 3.30 18.52
N GLU A 75 -6.90 4.47 18.76
CA GLU A 75 -7.59 5.76 18.75
C GLU A 75 -7.92 6.18 17.31
N ILE A 76 -6.96 6.00 16.38
CA ILE A 76 -7.13 6.33 14.96
C ILE A 76 -8.08 5.35 14.25
N SER A 77 -7.99 4.05 14.59
CA SER A 77 -8.82 3.00 13.99
C SER A 77 -9.54 2.16 15.06
N PRO A 78 -10.65 2.67 15.63
CA PRO A 78 -11.31 2.01 16.76
C PRO A 78 -11.88 0.62 16.41
N ASN A 79 -12.23 0.39 15.14
CA ASN A 79 -12.83 -0.85 14.65
C ASN A 79 -11.80 -1.92 14.23
N ARG A 80 -10.50 -1.59 14.20
CA ARG A 80 -9.42 -2.54 13.92
C ARG A 80 -8.41 -2.51 15.05
N LYS A 81 -8.67 -3.33 16.07
CA LYS A 81 -7.82 -3.35 17.27
C LYS A 81 -6.44 -3.94 16.97
N THR A 82 -5.42 -3.20 17.39
CA THR A 82 -4.01 -3.58 17.37
C THR A 82 -3.50 -3.68 18.81
N THR A 83 -2.71 -4.71 19.11
CA THR A 83 -2.17 -4.96 20.45
C THR A 83 -0.70 -4.56 20.53
N ALA A 84 -0.26 -4.22 21.75
CA ALA A 84 1.16 -3.94 22.01
C ALA A 84 2.06 -5.14 21.67
N ALA A 85 1.58 -6.36 21.89
CA ALA A 85 2.31 -7.59 21.55
C ALA A 85 2.52 -7.74 20.04
N GLN A 86 1.51 -7.45 19.21
CA GLN A 86 1.64 -7.47 17.76
C GLN A 86 2.67 -6.45 17.26
N LEU A 87 2.62 -5.21 17.78
CA LEU A 87 3.58 -4.18 17.39
C LEU A 87 4.99 -4.50 17.90
N LYS A 88 5.11 -5.11 19.08
CA LYS A 88 6.40 -5.61 19.57
C LYS A 88 6.98 -6.69 18.66
N ALA A 89 6.18 -7.63 18.20
CA ALA A 89 6.62 -8.66 17.25
C ALA A 89 7.11 -8.04 15.92
N VAL A 90 6.44 -7.00 15.41
CA VAL A 90 6.90 -6.26 14.22
C VAL A 90 8.22 -5.54 14.50
N GLN A 91 8.34 -4.87 15.66
CA GLN A 91 9.57 -4.19 16.07
C GLN A 91 10.74 -5.18 16.22
N ASP A 92 10.52 -6.36 16.79
CA ASP A 92 11.56 -7.39 16.96
C ASP A 92 12.00 -7.97 15.62
N LYS A 93 11.06 -8.17 14.69
CA LYS A 93 11.39 -8.57 13.31
C LYS A 93 12.21 -7.50 12.59
N LEU A 94 11.83 -6.23 12.74
CA LEU A 94 12.60 -5.11 12.19
C LEU A 94 14.00 -5.05 12.81
N LYS A 95 14.11 -5.23 14.13
CA LYS A 95 15.39 -5.23 14.84
C LYS A 95 16.33 -6.29 14.29
N ALA A 96 15.86 -7.53 14.17
CA ALA A 96 16.64 -8.61 13.59
C ALA A 96 17.05 -8.31 12.13
N PHE A 97 16.16 -7.69 11.35
CA PHE A 97 16.46 -7.28 9.98
C PHE A 97 17.58 -6.22 9.93
N VAL A 98 17.52 -5.19 10.78
CA VAL A 98 18.55 -4.13 10.83
C VAL A 98 19.88 -4.67 11.37
N GLU A 99 19.85 -5.48 12.43
CA GLU A 99 21.04 -6.10 13.04
C GLU A 99 21.76 -7.07 12.09
N SER A 100 21.07 -7.59 11.06
CA SER A 100 21.70 -8.43 10.03
C SER A 100 22.71 -7.66 9.15
N GLY A 101 22.61 -6.33 9.09
CA GLY A 101 23.37 -5.47 8.17
C GLY A 101 22.93 -5.58 6.70
N GLN A 102 21.96 -6.44 6.37
CA GLN A 102 21.43 -6.64 5.02
C GLN A 102 20.13 -5.86 4.81
N LEU A 103 20.24 -4.54 4.68
CA LEU A 103 19.09 -3.63 4.71
C LEU A 103 18.21 -3.64 3.45
N GLY A 104 18.64 -4.31 2.37
CA GLY A 104 17.84 -4.51 1.17
C GLY A 104 17.31 -3.19 0.61
N ILE A 105 15.98 -3.08 0.48
CA ILE A 105 15.30 -1.87 -0.03
C ILE A 105 15.49 -0.62 0.86
N PHE A 106 16.00 -0.77 2.08
CA PHE A 106 16.31 0.35 2.98
C PHE A 106 17.78 0.77 2.95
N THR A 107 18.60 0.19 2.08
CA THR A 107 20.00 0.59 1.96
C THR A 107 20.09 2.02 1.42
N ASN A 108 20.85 2.89 2.11
CA ASN A 108 21.06 4.31 1.75
C ASN A 108 19.77 5.15 1.64
N THR A 109 18.72 4.83 2.40
CA THR A 109 17.55 5.72 2.49
C THR A 109 17.90 7.01 3.26
N TYR A 110 17.13 8.09 3.02
CA TYR A 110 17.36 9.40 3.66
C TYR A 110 17.43 9.31 5.19
N PHE A 111 16.55 8.51 5.80
CA PHE A 111 16.52 8.29 7.26
C PHE A 111 17.68 7.42 7.80
N LEU A 112 18.54 6.90 6.92
CA LEU A 112 19.79 6.22 7.26
C LEU A 112 21.03 6.99 6.80
N GLY A 113 20.90 8.30 6.54
CA GLY A 113 22.00 9.15 6.09
C GLY A 113 22.31 9.01 4.60
N GLY A 114 21.35 8.53 3.80
CA GLY A 114 21.40 8.61 2.34
C GLY A 114 21.46 10.07 1.85
N PRO A 115 21.93 10.29 0.61
CA PRO A 115 22.05 11.63 0.05
C PRO A 115 20.66 12.26 -0.15
N ASP A 116 20.51 13.53 0.27
CA ASP A 116 19.36 14.40 -0.03
C ASP A 116 19.20 14.66 -1.54
#